data_AF-A0A1F5BB83-F1
#
_entry.id   AF-A0A1F5BB83-F1
#
_cell.length_a   1.000
_cell.length_b   1.000
_cell.length_c   1.000
_cell.angle_alpha   90.00
_cell.angle_beta   90.00
_cell.angle_gamma   90.00
#
_symmetry.space_group_name_H-M   'P 1'
#
loop_
_entity.id
_entity.type
_entity.pdbx_description
1 polymer ?
#
loop_
_entity_poly.entity_id
_entity_poly.type
_entity_poly.pdbx_seq_one_letter_code
_entity_poly.pdbx_strand_id
1 'polypeptide(L)'
;MKRRDFLGKSGCGAAAFLAVQGLSGPLDAGQQQTPPPPPKRKRYKIEVEIYEARPDTWCHKKGDKFAYPEDIGKICPWLLGSLRDFLIALQHGATLPWKYEGTPYEKVIDPDGITTEYVRCPDPTSALVAKITRTAVG
;
A
#
# COMPACT_ATOMS: atom_id res chain seq x y z
N MET A 1 5.32 1.87 37.44
CA MET A 1 3.86 2.06 37.33
C MET A 1 3.23 0.82 36.75
N LYS A 2 2.21 0.24 37.39
CA LYS A 2 1.61 -1.05 36.99
C LYS A 2 0.43 -0.77 36.05
N ARG A 3 0.26 -1.58 34.98
CA ARG A 3 -0.80 -1.44 33.94
C ARG A 3 -2.24 -1.29 34.49
N ARG A 4 -2.46 -1.63 35.76
CA ARG A 4 -3.77 -1.60 36.42
C ARG A 4 -4.20 -0.19 36.85
N ASP A 5 -3.26 0.74 37.01
CA ASP A 5 -3.57 2.09 37.50
C ASP A 5 -4.15 3.02 36.39
N PHE A 6 -4.01 2.62 35.12
CA PHE A 6 -4.50 3.39 33.97
C PHE A 6 -5.99 3.16 33.68
N LEU A 7 -6.49 1.95 33.95
CA LEU A 7 -7.89 1.59 33.72
C LEU A 7 -8.85 2.24 34.73
N GLY A 8 -8.36 2.74 35.87
CA GLY A 8 -9.17 3.39 36.89
C GLY A 8 -9.55 4.85 36.59
N LYS A 9 -8.96 5.49 35.58
CA LYS A 9 -9.16 6.93 35.30
C LYS A 9 -9.95 7.26 34.04
N SER A 10 -10.40 6.26 33.27
CA SER A 10 -11.15 6.47 32.03
C SER A 10 -12.62 6.06 32.21
N GLY A 11 -13.34 6.75 33.09
CA GLY A 11 -14.78 6.58 33.26
C GLY A 11 -15.54 7.32 32.16
N CYS A 12 -15.81 6.65 31.03
CA CYS A 12 -16.76 7.10 29.99
C CYS A 12 -17.30 5.92 29.14
N GLY A 13 -17.47 4.73 29.71
CA GLY A 13 -17.81 3.52 28.94
C GLY A 13 -19.05 2.72 29.35
N ALA A 14 -19.79 3.14 30.39
CA ALA A 14 -20.81 2.28 31.01
C ALA A 14 -22.24 2.88 31.01
N ALA A 15 -22.55 3.82 30.12
CA ALA A 15 -23.89 4.42 30.03
C ALA A 15 -24.74 3.93 28.84
N ALA A 16 -24.22 3.05 27.97
CA ALA A 16 -24.93 2.63 26.76
C ALA A 16 -25.73 1.31 26.90
N PHE A 17 -25.65 0.60 28.02
CA PHE A 17 -26.25 -0.75 28.17
C PHE A 17 -27.58 -0.81 28.94
N LEU A 18 -28.21 0.32 29.28
CA LEU A 18 -29.48 0.33 30.02
C LEU A 18 -30.70 0.87 29.23
N ALA A 19 -30.57 1.13 27.93
CA ALA A 19 -31.68 1.64 27.11
C ALA A 19 -32.45 0.57 26.30
N VAL A 20 -32.25 -0.73 26.56
CA VAL A 20 -32.92 -1.83 25.84
C VAL A 20 -33.77 -2.68 26.79
N GLN A 21 -34.74 -2.06 27.49
CA GLN A 21 -35.76 -2.81 28.24
C GLN A 21 -37.20 -2.32 27.97
N GLY A 22 -37.44 -1.62 26.86
CA GLY A 22 -38.70 -0.89 26.64
C GLY A 22 -39.56 -1.26 25.42
N LEU A 23 -39.19 -2.22 24.58
CA LEU A 23 -39.94 -2.49 23.32
C LEU A 23 -40.26 -3.97 23.14
N SER A 24 -41.25 -4.44 23.89
CA SER A 24 -41.93 -5.72 23.67
C SER A 24 -43.01 -5.55 22.59
N GLY A 25 -42.59 -5.39 21.34
CA GLY A 25 -43.47 -5.55 20.17
C GLY A 25 -43.07 -6.83 19.43
N PRO A 26 -44.01 -7.54 18.78
CA PRO A 26 -43.64 -8.70 17.96
C PRO A 26 -42.74 -8.20 16.82
N LEU A 27 -41.46 -8.59 16.89
CA LEU A 27 -40.52 -8.39 15.79
C LEU A 27 -40.96 -9.32 14.67
N ASP A 28 -41.60 -8.73 13.66
CA ASP A 28 -41.80 -9.35 12.36
C ASP A 28 -40.49 -10.02 11.94
N ALA A 29 -40.56 -11.31 11.63
CA ALA A 29 -39.42 -12.11 11.19
C ALA A 29 -39.02 -11.68 9.78
N GLY A 30 -38.45 -10.48 9.67
CA GLY A 30 -37.79 -10.00 8.47
C GLY A 30 -36.68 -10.98 8.13
N GLN A 31 -36.82 -11.63 6.97
CA GLN A 31 -35.82 -12.55 6.43
C GLN A 31 -34.45 -11.89 6.51
N GLN A 32 -33.58 -12.50 7.32
CA GLN A 32 -32.21 -12.05 7.52
C GLN A 32 -31.45 -12.32 6.22
N GLN A 33 -31.47 -11.34 5.30
CA GLN A 33 -30.69 -11.39 4.08
C GLN A 33 -29.22 -11.54 4.45
N THR A 34 -28.65 -12.68 4.07
CA THR A 34 -27.23 -12.95 4.26
C THR A 34 -26.44 -11.87 3.50
N PRO A 35 -25.53 -11.12 4.15
CA PRO A 35 -24.77 -10.10 3.46
C PRO A 35 -23.97 -10.73 2.31
N PRO A 36 -23.85 -10.04 1.15
CA PRO A 36 -23.12 -10.56 0.01
C PRO A 36 -21.67 -10.87 0.42
N PRO A 37 -21.05 -11.91 -0.17
CA PRO A 37 -19.66 -12.25 0.12
C PRO A 37 -18.77 -11.04 -0.19
N PRO A 38 -17.73 -10.80 0.63
CA PRO A 38 -16.83 -9.68 0.41
C PRO A 38 -16.17 -9.81 -0.98
N PRO A 39 -15.94 -8.68 -1.68
CA PRO A 39 -15.33 -8.71 -3.00
C PRO A 39 -13.95 -9.37 -2.93
N LYS A 40 -13.65 -10.23 -3.91
CA LYS A 40 -12.33 -10.85 -4.03
C LYS A 40 -11.28 -9.76 -4.17
N ARG A 41 -10.34 -9.71 -3.23
CA ARG A 41 -9.21 -8.78 -3.29
C ARG A 41 -8.32 -9.19 -4.46
N LYS A 42 -8.10 -8.28 -5.40
CA LYS A 42 -7.10 -8.45 -6.46
C LYS A 42 -5.75 -8.68 -5.81
N ARG A 43 -4.98 -9.63 -6.36
CA ARG A 43 -3.59 -9.86 -6.00
C ARG A 43 -2.71 -9.14 -7.01
N TYR A 44 -1.51 -8.76 -6.60
CA TYR A 44 -0.60 -8.02 -7.45
C TYR A 44 0.81 -8.58 -7.36
N LYS A 45 1.49 -8.65 -8.50
CA LYS A 45 2.93 -8.81 -8.61
C LYS A 45 3.57 -7.42 -8.72
N ILE A 46 4.69 -7.19 -8.05
CA ILE A 46 5.44 -5.93 -8.11
C ILE A 46 6.89 -6.22 -8.50
N GLU A 47 7.38 -5.49 -9.50
CA GLU A 47 8.78 -5.47 -9.94
C GLU A 47 9.33 -4.05 -9.82
N VAL A 48 10.56 -3.91 -9.33
CA VAL A 48 11.30 -2.64 -9.31
C VAL A 48 12.46 -2.75 -10.29
N GLU A 49 12.55 -1.81 -11.21
CA GLU A 49 13.63 -1.69 -12.19
C GLU A 49 14.38 -0.36 -11.98
N ILE A 50 15.71 -0.37 -12.03
CA ILE A 50 16.48 0.89 -12.06
C ILE A 50 16.44 1.47 -13.48
N TYR A 51 15.57 2.45 -13.68
CA TYR A 51 15.30 3.07 -14.97
C TYR A 51 16.42 4.04 -15.40
N GLU A 52 16.91 4.83 -14.46
CA GLU A 52 18.04 5.73 -14.64
C GLU A 52 19.08 5.49 -13.57
N ALA A 53 20.34 5.55 -13.97
CA ALA A 53 21.48 5.51 -13.08
C ALA A 53 22.64 6.28 -13.69
N ARG A 54 23.41 6.97 -12.85
CA ARG A 54 24.73 7.45 -13.25
C ARG A 54 25.65 6.26 -13.54
N PRO A 55 26.57 6.33 -14.52
CA PRO A 55 27.48 5.21 -14.82
C PRO A 55 28.38 4.82 -13.63
N ASP A 56 28.82 5.82 -12.87
CA ASP A 56 29.77 5.73 -11.76
C ASP A 56 29.10 5.47 -10.39
N THR A 57 27.78 5.34 -10.34
CA THR A 57 27.07 5.01 -9.10
C THR A 57 27.59 3.71 -8.49
N TRP A 58 27.73 3.67 -7.17
CA TRP A 58 28.27 2.51 -6.47
C TRP A 58 27.21 1.48 -6.09
N CYS A 59 25.93 1.87 -5.98
CA CYS A 59 24.91 1.04 -5.34
C CYS A 59 24.09 0.18 -6.31
N HIS A 60 23.56 0.73 -7.41
CA HIS A 60 22.77 -0.01 -8.41
C HIS A 60 23.01 0.50 -9.82
N LYS A 61 22.95 -0.37 -10.82
CA LYS A 61 23.12 -0.03 -12.24
C LYS A 61 21.79 0.06 -12.96
N LYS A 62 21.76 0.83 -14.05
CA LYS A 62 20.60 0.89 -14.94
C LYS A 62 20.27 -0.51 -15.46
N GLY A 63 19.00 -0.88 -15.35
CA GLY A 63 18.50 -2.20 -15.74
C GLY A 63 18.50 -3.25 -14.63
N ASP A 64 19.03 -2.96 -13.44
CA ASP A 64 18.88 -3.86 -12.29
C ASP A 64 17.40 -4.04 -11.96
N LYS A 65 17.01 -5.29 -11.67
CA LYS A 65 15.62 -5.68 -11.40
C LYS A 65 15.48 -6.43 -10.08
N PHE A 66 14.42 -6.12 -9.36
CA PHE A 66 14.12 -6.69 -8.04
C PHE A 66 12.63 -7.08 -7.97
N ALA A 67 12.36 -8.34 -7.60
CA ALA A 67 11.01 -8.78 -7.27
C ALA A 67 10.64 -8.34 -5.85
N TYR A 68 9.44 -7.81 -5.65
CA TYR A 68 8.95 -7.47 -4.31
C TYR A 68 7.85 -8.45 -3.88
N PRO A 69 7.91 -9.00 -2.64
CA PRO A 69 8.84 -8.68 -1.55
C PRO A 69 10.17 -9.47 -1.53
N GLU A 70 10.40 -10.40 -2.46
CA GLU A 70 11.46 -11.43 -2.36
C GLU A 70 12.88 -10.85 -2.36
N ASP A 71 13.12 -9.80 -3.15
CA ASP A 71 14.42 -9.18 -3.36
C ASP A 71 14.62 -7.87 -2.57
N ILE A 72 13.72 -7.55 -1.62
CA ILE A 72 13.77 -6.28 -0.90
C ILE A 72 15.12 -6.03 -0.20
N GLY A 73 15.77 -7.09 0.27
CA GLY A 73 17.08 -7.02 0.92
C GLY A 73 18.26 -6.72 -0.03
N LYS A 74 18.04 -6.82 -1.35
CA LYS A 74 19.02 -6.46 -2.38
C LYS A 74 18.99 -4.97 -2.71
N ILE A 75 17.90 -4.28 -2.37
CA ILE A 75 17.75 -2.84 -2.59
C ILE A 75 18.49 -2.08 -1.49
N CYS A 76 19.43 -1.21 -1.87
CA CYS A 76 20.16 -0.38 -0.91
C CYS A 76 19.22 0.45 0.00
N PRO A 77 19.59 0.73 1.27
CA PRO A 77 18.68 1.34 2.24
C PRO A 77 18.12 2.70 1.84
N TRP A 78 18.91 3.53 1.16
CA TRP A 78 18.50 4.86 0.69
C TRP A 78 17.35 4.77 -0.32
N LEU A 79 17.51 3.92 -1.34
CA LEU A 79 16.48 3.73 -2.35
C LEU A 79 15.25 3.04 -1.73
N LEU A 80 15.45 2.03 -0.89
CA LEU A 80 14.35 1.32 -0.24
C LEU A 80 13.51 2.26 0.63
N GLY A 81 14.15 3.19 1.36
CA GLY A 81 13.46 4.21 2.14
C GLY A 81 12.48 5.05 1.32
N SER A 82 12.88 5.46 0.12
CA SER A 82 12.02 6.22 -0.79
C SER A 82 10.94 5.38 -1.48
N LEU A 83 11.19 4.08 -1.70
CA LEU A 83 10.23 3.20 -2.38
C LEU A 83 9.10 2.70 -1.46
N ARG A 84 9.34 2.60 -0.15
CA ARG A 84 8.52 1.82 0.78
C ARG A 84 7.02 2.13 0.71
N ASP A 85 6.66 3.40 0.78
CA ASP A 85 5.26 3.81 0.82
C ASP A 85 4.54 3.53 -0.51
N PHE A 86 5.24 3.69 -1.63
CA PHE A 86 4.73 3.34 -2.95
C PHE A 86 4.52 1.83 -3.08
N LEU A 87 5.47 1.02 -2.64
CA LEU A 87 5.37 -0.45 -2.67
C LEU A 87 4.16 -0.94 -1.86
N ILE A 88 3.96 -0.40 -0.66
CA ILE A 88 2.81 -0.74 0.20
C ILE A 88 1.50 -0.30 -0.46
N ALA A 89 1.41 0.95 -0.93
CA ALA A 89 0.21 1.48 -1.56
C ALA A 89 -0.19 0.64 -2.79
N LEU A 90 0.76 0.36 -3.68
CA LEU A 90 0.55 -0.42 -4.89
C LEU A 90 0.17 -1.88 -4.56
N GLN A 91 0.80 -2.49 -3.55
CA GLN A 91 0.49 -3.85 -3.08
C GLN A 91 -0.95 -3.98 -2.60
N HIS A 92 -1.50 -2.93 -1.99
CA HIS A 92 -2.89 -2.88 -1.55
C HIS A 92 -3.88 -2.38 -2.61
N GLY A 93 -3.43 -2.21 -3.86
CA GLY A 93 -4.28 -1.85 -4.99
C GLY A 93 -4.57 -0.36 -5.13
N ALA A 94 -3.85 0.51 -4.41
CA ALA A 94 -3.97 1.94 -4.61
C ALA A 94 -3.52 2.32 -6.03
N THR A 95 -4.14 3.34 -6.61
CA THR A 95 -3.75 3.89 -7.90
C THR A 95 -3.46 5.37 -7.69
N LEU A 96 -2.25 5.78 -8.05
CA LEU A 96 -1.77 7.14 -7.84
C LEU A 96 -1.99 7.95 -9.14
N PRO A 97 -2.84 9.00 -9.13
CA PRO A 97 -3.43 9.56 -10.35
C PRO A 97 -2.50 10.44 -11.20
N TRP A 98 -1.35 10.87 -10.67
CA TRP A 98 -0.43 11.76 -11.39
C TRP A 98 0.32 11.02 -12.48
N LYS A 99 0.21 11.47 -13.75
CA LYS A 99 0.73 10.75 -14.92
C LYS A 99 2.11 11.18 -15.41
N TYR A 100 2.58 12.38 -15.06
CA TYR A 100 3.85 12.95 -15.57
C TYR A 100 3.92 13.04 -17.12
N GLU A 101 2.83 13.47 -17.75
CA GLU A 101 2.69 13.57 -19.21
C GLU A 101 3.79 14.43 -19.84
N GLY A 102 4.33 13.96 -20.97
CA GLY A 102 5.39 14.66 -21.70
C GLY A 102 6.78 14.60 -21.04
N THR A 103 6.96 13.74 -20.04
CA THR A 103 8.27 13.47 -19.42
C THR A 103 8.72 12.02 -19.68
N PRO A 104 10.01 11.70 -19.50
CA PRO A 104 10.49 10.31 -19.54
C PRO A 104 9.85 9.38 -18.50
N TYR A 105 9.17 9.95 -17.51
CA TYR A 105 8.53 9.24 -16.39
C TYR A 105 7.02 9.11 -16.57
N GLU A 106 6.52 9.31 -17.79
CA GLU A 106 5.09 9.17 -18.07
C GLU A 106 4.57 7.79 -17.65
N LYS A 107 3.51 7.77 -16.86
CA LYS A 107 3.00 6.55 -16.24
C LYS A 107 1.95 5.85 -17.07
N VAL A 108 1.95 4.53 -16.94
CA VAL A 108 0.80 3.71 -17.31
C VAL A 108 -0.11 3.60 -16.08
N ILE A 109 -1.38 3.98 -16.21
CA ILE A 109 -2.40 3.82 -15.17
C ILE A 109 -3.51 2.91 -15.70
N ASP A 110 -3.44 1.66 -15.28
CA ASP A 110 -4.47 0.61 -15.36
C ASP A 110 -5.26 0.51 -16.68
N PRO A 111 -4.62 0.26 -17.84
CA PRO A 111 -5.33 -0.19 -19.03
C PRO A 111 -5.78 -1.66 -18.95
N ASP A 112 -5.00 -2.53 -18.29
CA ASP A 112 -5.22 -3.99 -18.21
C ASP A 112 -4.74 -4.60 -16.87
N GLY A 113 -4.79 -3.85 -15.77
CA GLY A 113 -4.23 -4.27 -14.47
C GLY A 113 -2.77 -3.88 -14.25
N ILE A 114 -2.17 -3.11 -15.17
CA ILE A 114 -0.77 -2.67 -15.14
C ILE A 114 -0.69 -1.22 -14.64
N THR A 115 0.19 -0.93 -13.69
CA THR A 115 0.45 0.44 -13.22
C THR A 115 1.93 0.65 -12.99
N THR A 116 2.47 1.79 -13.43
CA THR A 116 3.88 2.14 -13.21
C THR A 116 4.03 3.34 -12.29
N GLU A 117 5.07 3.35 -11.47
CA GLU A 117 5.48 4.49 -10.65
C GLU A 117 6.96 4.78 -10.85
N TYR A 118 7.37 6.03 -10.68
CA TYR A 118 8.77 6.45 -10.77
C TYR A 118 9.18 7.15 -9.49
N VAL A 119 10.27 6.69 -8.87
CA VAL A 119 10.75 7.18 -7.57
C VAL A 119 12.24 7.44 -7.64
N ARG A 120 12.66 8.63 -7.21
CA ARG A 120 14.08 9.02 -7.20
C ARG A 120 14.75 8.55 -5.91
N CYS A 121 15.97 8.04 -6.04
CA CYS A 121 16.83 7.82 -4.88
C CYS A 121 17.21 9.16 -4.26
N PRO A 122 17.15 9.32 -2.93
CA PRO A 122 17.44 10.58 -2.25
C PRO A 122 18.95 10.84 -2.15
N ASP A 123 19.79 9.83 -2.42
CA ASP A 123 21.24 9.98 -2.45
C ASP A 123 21.66 10.84 -3.66
N PRO A 124 22.21 12.06 -3.42
CA PRO A 124 22.58 12.98 -4.49
C PRO A 124 23.75 12.48 -5.34
N THR A 125 24.51 11.50 -4.86
CA THR A 125 25.71 10.99 -5.55
C THR A 125 25.38 9.92 -6.59
N SER A 126 24.28 9.19 -6.42
CA SER A 126 23.90 8.08 -7.30
C SER A 126 22.91 8.47 -8.39
N ALA A 127 22.08 9.49 -8.14
CA ALA A 127 21.11 10.05 -9.09
C ALA A 127 20.20 9.00 -9.78
N LEU A 128 19.82 7.97 -9.03
CA LEU A 128 19.00 6.87 -9.54
C LEU A 128 17.52 7.26 -9.65
N VAL A 129 16.83 6.72 -10.66
CA VAL A 129 15.37 6.67 -10.71
C VAL A 129 14.96 5.21 -10.84
N ALA A 130 14.12 4.75 -9.92
CA ALA A 130 13.51 3.42 -9.96
C ALA A 130 12.12 3.51 -10.59
N LYS A 131 11.81 2.57 -11.48
CA LYS A 131 10.49 2.32 -12.03
C LYS A 131 9.88 1.13 -11.28
N ILE A 132 8.76 1.34 -10.62
CA ILE A 132 7.95 0.26 -10.04
C ILE A 132 6.92 -0.12 -11.08
N THR A 133 6.74 -1.42 -11.33
CA THR A 133 5.67 -1.96 -12.17
C THR A 133 4.81 -2.89 -11.34
N ARG A 134 3.53 -2.56 -11.20
CA ARG A 134 2.50 -3.41 -10.60
C ARG A 134 1.71 -4.09 -11.70
N THR A 135 1.52 -5.40 -11.58
CA THR A 135 0.67 -6.20 -12.47
C THR A 135 -0.36 -6.97 -11.66
N ALA A 136 -1.64 -6.85 -12.02
CA ALA A 136 -2.71 -7.66 -11.43
C ALA A 136 -2.48 -9.15 -11.74
N VAL A 137 -2.60 -10.00 -10.73
CA VAL A 137 -2.61 -11.46 -10.85
C VAL A 137 -3.95 -11.97 -10.31
N GLY A 138 -4.60 -12.83 -11.10
CA GLY A 138 -5.99 -13.27 -10.92
C GLY A 138 -6.31 -13.94 -9.59
#